data_AF-A0A016W517-F1
#
_entry.id   AF-A0A016W517-F1
#
_cell.length_a   1.000
_cell.length_b   1.000
_cell.length_c   1.000
_cell.angle_alpha   90.00
_cell.angle_beta   90.00
_cell.angle_gamma   90.00
#
_symmetry.space_group_name_H-M   'P 1'
#
loop_
_entity.id
_entity.type
_entity.pdbx_description
1 polymer ?
#
loop_
_entity_poly.entity_id
_entity_poly.type
_entity_poly.pdbx_seq_one_letter_code
_entity_poly.pdbx_strand_id
1 'polypeptide(L)'
;MEKMPSFLAFLAPFTHTKNVEKIGFSKTVVILGRKCAYGDHRCWLSESAYKIKQGYIHHRYNYNAISYDLALIELERDVTPEHGKPICMPDVQEVLLNPLMSAGYGYIPTPKDSNPLQMVRYKQHTEDGHRITAFAPDQSLCP
;
A
#
# COMPACT_ATOMS: atom_id res chain seq x y z
N MET A 1 -2.81 2.88 27.45
CA MET A 1 -2.36 2.96 26.06
C MET A 1 -2.62 1.61 25.43
N GLU A 2 -3.69 1.49 24.66
CA GLU A 2 -4.06 0.23 24.01
C GLU A 2 -3.03 -0.13 22.94
N LYS A 3 -2.58 -1.38 23.01
CA LYS A 3 -1.66 -1.98 22.03
C LYS A 3 -2.49 -2.27 20.78
N MET A 4 -2.45 -1.38 19.78
CA MET A 4 -3.09 -1.66 18.49
C MET A 4 -2.35 -2.81 17.79
N PRO A 5 -3.06 -3.87 17.36
CA PRO A 5 -2.45 -4.99 16.65
C PRO A 5 -1.88 -4.54 15.29
N SER A 6 -0.75 -5.15 14.93
CA SER A 6 0.07 -4.87 13.76
C SER A 6 -0.61 -5.26 12.44
N PHE A 7 -1.55 -4.44 11.98
CA PHE A 7 -2.17 -4.58 10.67
C PHE A 7 -1.60 -3.58 9.67
N LEU A 8 -1.18 -4.08 8.52
CA LEU A 8 -0.92 -3.26 7.34
C LEU A 8 -2.03 -3.51 6.33
N ALA A 9 -2.72 -2.43 5.95
CA ALA A 9 -3.66 -2.45 4.84
C ALA A 9 -2.86 -2.32 3.53
N PHE A 10 -2.97 -3.31 2.66
CA PHE A 10 -2.42 -3.23 1.31
C PHE A 10 -3.58 -3.17 0.31
N LEU A 11 -3.54 -2.17 -0.57
CA LEU A 11 -4.28 -2.17 -1.83
C LEU A 11 -3.35 -2.81 -2.87
N ALA A 12 -3.39 -4.13 -2.98
CA ALA A 12 -2.73 -4.84 -4.07
C ALA A 12 -3.81 -5.42 -4.97
N PRO A 13 -3.77 -5.20 -6.30
CA PRO A 13 -4.72 -5.83 -7.20
C PRO A 13 -4.53 -7.36 -7.12
N PHE A 14 -5.50 -8.06 -6.52
CA PHE A 14 -5.48 -9.51 -6.42
C PHE A 14 -5.83 -10.12 -7.79
N THR A 15 -4.83 -10.40 -8.62
CA THR A 15 -5.09 -11.05 -9.91
C THR A 15 -5.38 -12.55 -9.72
N HIS A 16 -6.63 -12.91 -10.03
CA HIS A 16 -7.05 -14.22 -10.52
C HIS A 16 -6.66 -15.47 -9.68
N THR A 17 -7.21 -15.62 -8.48
CA THR A 17 -7.29 -16.94 -7.82
C THR A 17 -8.75 -17.27 -7.49
N LYS A 18 -9.29 -18.30 -8.15
CA LYS A 18 -10.69 -18.75 -8.00
C LYS A 18 -10.98 -19.47 -6.67
N ASN A 19 -10.03 -19.49 -5.72
CA ASN A 19 -10.15 -20.15 -4.42
C ASN A 19 -9.49 -19.28 -3.34
N VAL A 20 -10.22 -18.27 -2.87
CA VAL A 20 -9.78 -17.39 -1.78
C VAL A 20 -10.10 -18.05 -0.44
N GLU A 21 -9.34 -19.08 -0.07
CA GLU A 21 -9.32 -19.57 1.31
C GLU A 21 -7.95 -19.41 1.98
N LYS A 22 -6.87 -19.30 1.21
CA LYS A 22 -5.52 -18.97 1.72
C LYS A 22 -4.65 -18.44 0.58
N ILE A 23 -4.33 -17.15 0.59
CA ILE A 23 -3.15 -16.70 -0.15
C ILE A 23 -1.93 -17.19 0.62
N GLY A 24 -1.14 -18.06 -0.02
CA GLY A 24 0.11 -18.54 0.55
C GLY A 24 1.16 -17.45 0.52
N PHE A 25 1.43 -16.81 1.67
CA PHE A 25 2.47 -15.78 1.82
C PHE A 25 3.86 -16.35 2.16
N SER A 26 4.08 -17.66 2.02
CA SER A 26 5.28 -18.34 2.54
C SER A 26 6.62 -17.86 1.96
N LYS A 27 6.59 -17.12 0.84
CA LYS A 27 7.78 -16.53 0.20
C LYS A 27 7.74 -15.00 0.14
N THR A 28 6.79 -14.38 0.82
CA THR A 28 6.57 -12.92 0.77
C THR A 28 6.98 -12.29 2.08
N VAL A 29 7.67 -11.16 2.00
CA VAL A 29 8.05 -10.33 3.15
C VAL A 29 7.57 -8.91 2.95
N VAL A 30 7.27 -8.23 4.04
CA VAL A 30 6.96 -6.81 4.07
C VAL A 30 8.21 -6.05 4.51
N ILE A 31 8.62 -5.06 3.73
CA ILE A 31 9.77 -4.19 4.07
C ILE A 31 9.22 -2.83 4.47
N LEU A 32 9.58 -2.37 5.66
CA LEU A 32 9.15 -1.07 6.20
C LEU A 32 10.31 -0.07 6.26
N GLY A 33 9.99 1.22 6.32
CA GLY A 33 10.97 2.31 6.51
C GLY A 33 11.87 2.58 5.30
N ARG A 34 11.58 1.98 4.14
CA ARG A 34 12.44 2.07 2.95
C ARG A 34 12.24 3.38 2.19
N LYS A 35 13.35 3.95 1.68
CA LYS A 35 13.36 5.12 0.77
C LYS A 35 13.84 4.80 -0.64
N CYS A 36 14.63 3.73 -0.82
CA CYS A 36 15.22 3.33 -2.11
C CYS A 36 14.44 2.17 -2.76
N ALA A 37 14.44 2.04 -4.09
CA ALA A 37 13.89 0.86 -4.76
C ALA A 37 14.67 -0.43 -4.48
N TYR A 38 14.05 -1.54 -4.88
CA TYR A 38 14.65 -2.86 -4.97
C TYR A 38 15.88 -2.83 -5.90
N GLY A 39 17.04 -3.30 -5.41
CA GLY A 39 18.27 -3.44 -6.21
C GLY A 39 19.36 -2.37 -6.00
N ASP A 40 19.11 -1.28 -5.27
CA ASP A 40 20.20 -0.35 -4.88
C ASP A 40 20.98 -0.93 -3.69
N HIS A 41 22.13 -1.56 -3.98
CA HIS A 41 22.99 -2.29 -3.03
C HIS A 41 23.47 -1.41 -1.85
N ARG A 42 23.44 -0.08 -1.99
CA ARG A 42 23.81 0.86 -0.92
C ARG A 42 22.75 0.97 0.17
N CYS A 43 21.51 0.56 -0.10
CA CYS A 43 20.40 0.64 0.85
C CYS A 43 20.11 -0.69 1.59
N TRP A 44 20.92 -1.75 1.40
CA TRP A 44 20.65 -3.10 1.93
C TRP A 44 21.13 -3.37 3.37
N LEU A 45 21.80 -2.42 4.01
CA LEU A 45 22.50 -2.69 5.28
C LEU A 45 21.59 -2.64 6.52
N SER A 46 20.29 -2.30 6.39
CA SER A 46 19.37 -2.23 7.54
C SER A 46 17.89 -2.45 7.17
N GLU A 47 17.58 -3.35 6.22
CA GLU A 47 16.19 -3.58 5.85
C GLU A 47 15.37 -4.22 6.97
N SER A 48 14.32 -3.51 7.41
CA SER A 48 13.35 -3.97 8.38
C SER A 48 12.34 -4.92 7.72
N ALA A 49 12.78 -6.12 7.38
CA ALA A 49 11.95 -7.15 6.77
C ALA A 49 11.10 -7.90 7.81
N TYR A 50 9.80 -8.00 7.55
CA TYR A 50 8.81 -8.68 8.38
C TYR A 50 8.16 -9.82 7.59
N LYS A 51 8.10 -11.00 8.20
CA LYS A 51 7.37 -12.14 7.65
C LYS A 51 5.87 -11.96 7.86
N ILE A 52 5.09 -12.49 6.94
CA ILE A 52 3.64 -12.48 6.98
C ILE A 52 3.17 -13.73 7.72
N LYS A 53 2.37 -13.54 8.77
CA LYS A 53 1.70 -14.62 9.48
C LYS A 53 0.49 -15.11 8.70
N GLN A 54 -0.37 -14.18 8.27
CA GLN A 54 -1.56 -14.46 7.47
C GLN A 54 -2.10 -13.20 6.78
N GLY A 55 -2.96 -13.39 5.79
CA GLY A 55 -3.70 -12.30 5.15
C GLY A 55 -5.19 -12.58 5.14
N TYR A 56 -5.98 -11.51 5.20
CA TYR A 56 -7.43 -11.53 5.24
C TYR A 56 -7.95 -10.71 4.06
N ILE A 57 -8.53 -11.39 3.07
CA ILE A 57 -9.17 -10.71 1.93
C ILE A 57 -10.58 -10.29 2.35
N HIS A 58 -11.00 -9.11 1.90
CA HIS A 58 -12.37 -8.67 2.12
C HIS A 58 -13.38 -9.71 1.60
N HIS A 59 -14.32 -10.15 2.44
CA HIS A 59 -15.24 -11.26 2.13
C HIS A 59 -16.16 -10.99 0.92
N ARG A 60 -16.33 -9.72 0.51
CA ARG A 60 -17.09 -9.30 -0.69
C ARG A 60 -16.22 -9.01 -1.90
N TYR A 61 -14.91 -9.30 -1.84
CA TYR A 61 -13.99 -9.07 -2.95
C TYR A 61 -14.51 -9.72 -4.23
N ASN A 62 -14.62 -8.93 -5.29
CA ASN A 62 -15.04 -9.39 -6.60
C ASN A 62 -14.04 -8.92 -7.66
N TYR A 63 -13.28 -9.88 -8.20
CA TYR A 63 -12.30 -9.65 -9.24
C TYR A 63 -12.89 -9.06 -10.53
N ASN A 64 -14.06 -9.55 -10.98
CA ASN A 64 -14.65 -9.11 -12.24
C ASN A 64 -15.14 -7.67 -12.19
N ALA A 65 -15.66 -7.25 -11.03
CA ALA A 65 -16.16 -5.89 -10.81
C ALA A 65 -15.11 -4.95 -10.21
N ILE A 66 -13.92 -5.46 -9.86
CA ILE A 66 -12.86 -4.77 -9.10
C ILE A 66 -13.47 -4.06 -7.88
N SER A 67 -14.37 -4.75 -7.17
CA SER A 67 -15.06 -4.20 -6.01
C SER A 67 -14.54 -4.84 -4.72
N TYR A 68 -14.50 -4.03 -3.66
CA TYR A 68 -13.91 -4.40 -2.37
C TYR A 68 -12.47 -4.91 -2.47
N ASP A 69 -11.65 -4.28 -3.32
CA ASP A 69 -10.23 -4.60 -3.53
C ASP A 69 -9.38 -4.14 -2.33
N LEU A 70 -9.54 -4.84 -1.21
CA LEU A 70 -8.89 -4.55 0.07
C LEU A 70 -8.53 -5.86 0.79
N ALA A 71 -7.35 -5.88 1.38
CA ALA A 71 -6.95 -6.95 2.29
C ALA A 71 -6.13 -6.41 3.47
N LEU A 72 -6.16 -7.18 4.56
CA LEU A 72 -5.32 -6.97 5.74
C LEU A 72 -4.21 -8.01 5.77
N ILE A 73 -2.99 -7.59 6.11
CA ILE A 73 -1.85 -8.48 6.34
C ILE A 73 -1.47 -8.40 7.81
N GLU A 74 -1.42 -9.56 8.47
CA GLU A 74 -0.92 -9.72 9.83
C GLU A 74 0.53 -10.20 9.78
N LEU A 75 1.41 -9.49 10.48
CA LEU A 75 2.85 -9.80 10.56
C LEU A 75 3.13 -10.83 11.66
N GLU A 76 4.20 -11.61 11.52
CA GLU A 76 4.65 -12.57 12.56
C GLU A 76 5.10 -11.88 13.87
N ARG A 77 5.50 -10.60 13.80
CA ARG A 77 5.95 -9.81 14.95
C ARG A 77 5.53 -8.35 14.81
N ASP A 78 5.46 -7.67 15.95
CA ASP A 78 5.14 -6.25 16.01
C ASP A 78 6.21 -5.38 15.32
N VAL A 79 5.75 -4.29 14.68
CA VAL A 79 6.62 -3.30 14.03
C VAL A 79 7.24 -2.40 15.10
N THR A 80 8.56 -2.23 15.05
CA THR A 80 9.23 -1.29 15.97
C THR A 80 9.02 0.16 15.49
N PRO A 81 8.93 1.14 16.41
CA PRO A 81 8.72 2.56 16.05
C PRO A 81 9.81 3.16 15.16
N GLU A 82 11.00 2.56 15.16
CA GLU A 82 12.13 2.94 14.31
C GLU A 82 11.90 2.55 12.84
N HIS A 83 11.16 1.46 12.61
CA HIS A 83 10.93 0.89 11.29
C HIS A 83 9.67 1.45 10.61
N GLY A 84 8.70 1.92 11.39
CA GLY A 84 7.47 2.48 10.84
C GLY A 84 6.48 2.93 11.90
N LYS A 85 5.49 3.70 11.46
CA LYS A 85 4.33 4.13 12.25
C LYS A 85 3.05 3.87 11.44
N PRO A 86 1.94 3.52 12.10
CA PRO A 86 0.67 3.31 11.41
C PRO A 86 0.13 4.61 10.79
N ILE A 87 -0.69 4.46 9.75
CA ILE A 87 -1.53 5.54 9.23
C ILE A 87 -2.85 5.59 10.00
N CYS A 88 -3.46 6.78 10.08
CA CYS A 88 -4.79 6.92 10.68
C CYS A 88 -5.85 6.25 9.79
N MET A 89 -6.81 5.57 10.41
CA MET A 89 -8.01 5.09 9.73
C MET A 89 -9.00 6.25 9.62
N PRO A 90 -9.66 6.44 8.47
CA PRO A 90 -10.65 7.49 8.34
C PRO A 90 -11.93 7.15 9.11
N ASP A 91 -12.64 8.19 9.57
CA ASP A 91 -13.98 8.02 10.14
C ASP A 91 -15.02 7.73 9.04
N VAL A 92 -16.13 7.07 9.39
CA VAL A 92 -17.16 6.63 8.43
C VAL A 92 -17.75 7.79 7.61
N GLN A 93 -17.72 9.01 8.14
CA GLN A 93 -18.26 10.22 7.53
C GLN A 93 -17.19 11.31 7.39
N GLU A 94 -15.91 10.93 7.37
CA GLU A 94 -14.82 11.89 7.22
C GLU A 94 -14.87 12.54 5.84
N VAL A 95 -14.81 13.87 5.82
CA VAL A 95 -14.68 14.65 4.59
C VAL A 95 -13.21 14.69 4.21
N LEU A 96 -12.89 14.30 2.97
CA LEU A 96 -11.51 14.32 2.51
C LEU A 96 -11.02 15.75 2.32
N LEU A 97 -9.84 16.04 2.88
CA LEU A 97 -9.21 17.34 2.74
C LEU A 97 -8.17 17.33 1.62
N ASN A 98 -8.11 18.43 0.88
CA ASN A 98 -7.02 18.65 -0.07
C ASN A 98 -5.76 19.14 0.66
N PRO A 99 -4.56 18.73 0.21
CA PRO A 99 -4.28 17.85 -0.93
C PRO A 99 -4.36 16.36 -0.56
N LEU A 100 -4.73 15.51 -1.53
CA LEU A 100 -4.50 14.06 -1.42
C LEU A 100 -3.09 13.71 -1.89
N MET A 101 -2.53 12.62 -1.38
CA MET A 101 -1.19 12.14 -1.73
C MET A 101 -1.22 10.65 -2.05
N SER A 102 -0.46 10.24 -3.05
CA SER A 102 -0.12 8.82 -3.30
C SER A 102 1.40 8.67 -3.32
N ALA A 103 1.89 7.49 -2.92
CA ALA A 103 3.31 7.20 -2.89
C ALA A 103 3.58 5.78 -3.40
N GLY A 104 4.71 5.58 -4.08
CA GLY A 104 5.08 4.27 -4.59
C GLY A 104 6.41 4.22 -5.33
N TYR A 105 6.87 2.99 -5.60
CA TYR A 105 8.06 2.67 -6.40
C TYR A 105 7.71 2.22 -7.82
N GLY A 106 6.49 2.52 -8.29
CA GLY A 106 5.93 2.02 -9.54
C GLY A 106 6.83 2.26 -10.77
N TYR A 107 6.46 1.63 -11.89
CA TYR A 107 7.21 1.71 -13.13
C TYR A 107 7.50 3.16 -13.53
N ILE A 108 8.77 3.49 -13.72
CA ILE A 108 9.21 4.76 -14.28
C ILE A 108 9.62 4.49 -15.74
N PRO A 109 8.95 5.07 -16.74
CA PRO A 109 9.26 4.83 -18.15
C PRO A 109 10.65 5.30 -18.56
N THR A 110 11.28 6.16 -17.76
CA THR A 110 12.68 6.56 -17.95
C THR A 110 13.59 5.75 -17.03
N PRO A 111 14.60 5.03 -17.58
CA PRO A 111 15.59 4.36 -16.75
C PRO A 111 16.38 5.42 -15.97
N LYS A 112 16.30 5.35 -14.64
CA LYS A 112 17.14 6.11 -13.73
C LYS A 112 18.04 5.15 -12.97
N ASP A 113 19.27 5.57 -12.70
CA ASP A 113 20.24 4.81 -11.90
C ASP A 113 19.75 4.54 -10.46
N SER A 114 18.71 5.25 -10.02
CA SER A 114 17.96 4.95 -8.81
C SER A 114 16.47 5.23 -9.00
N ASN A 115 15.63 4.39 -8.40
CA ASN A 115 14.19 4.60 -8.31
C ASN A 115 13.80 4.84 -6.84
N PRO A 116 14.06 6.05 -6.29
CA PRO A 116 13.62 6.35 -4.93
C PRO A 116 12.10 6.40 -4.85
N LEU A 117 11.55 6.32 -3.63
CA LEU A 117 10.11 6.44 -3.39
C LEU A 117 9.59 7.73 -4.02
N GLN A 118 8.63 7.61 -4.93
CA GLN A 118 7.97 8.75 -5.56
C GLN A 118 6.69 9.10 -4.82
N MET A 119 6.31 10.38 -4.84
CA MET A 119 5.06 10.87 -4.29
C MET A 119 4.37 11.78 -5.29
N VAL A 120 3.07 11.62 -5.46
CA VAL A 120 2.22 12.48 -6.30
C VAL A 120 1.27 13.26 -5.41
N ARG A 121 1.14 14.57 -5.68
CA ARG A 121 0.27 15.49 -4.96
C ARG A 121 -0.94 15.85 -5.81
N TYR A 122 -2.13 15.47 -5.36
CA TYR A 122 -3.39 15.82 -6.02
C TYR A 122 -3.94 17.10 -5.41
N LYS A 123 -4.12 18.13 -6.24
CA LYS A 123 -4.58 19.45 -5.78
C LYS A 123 -6.09 19.48 -5.52
N GLN A 124 -6.83 18.62 -6.20
CA GLN A 124 -8.28 18.57 -6.19
C GLN A 124 -8.72 17.11 -6.21
N HIS A 125 -9.90 16.85 -5.67
CA HIS A 125 -10.59 15.58 -5.78
C HIS A 125 -12.10 15.82 -5.85
N THR A 126 -12.81 14.80 -6.32
CA THR A 126 -14.27 14.72 -6.28
C THR A 126 -14.69 13.41 -5.65
N GLU A 127 -15.76 13.45 -4.85
CA GLU A 127 -16.35 12.29 -4.20
C GLU A 127 -17.71 11.98 -4.84
N ASP A 128 -17.91 10.74 -5.27
CA ASP A 128 -19.17 10.23 -5.85
C ASP A 128 -19.50 8.87 -5.20
N GLY A 129 -20.34 8.90 -4.17
CA GLY A 129 -20.65 7.73 -3.34
C GLY A 129 -19.39 7.13 -2.71
N HIS A 130 -18.98 5.95 -3.18
CA HIS A 130 -17.78 5.25 -2.71
C HIS A 130 -16.54 5.49 -3.58
N ARG A 131 -16.62 6.42 -4.55
CA ARG A 131 -15.55 6.66 -5.53
C ARG A 131 -14.93 8.04 -5.33
N ILE A 132 -13.61 8.05 -5.12
CA ILE A 132 -12.81 9.26 -5.06
C ILE A 132 -12.05 9.38 -6.37
N THR A 133 -12.19 10.51 -7.07
CA THR A 133 -11.38 10.82 -8.26
C THR A 133 -10.45 11.97 -7.91
N ALA A 134 -9.14 11.74 -7.96
CA ALA A 134 -8.13 12.73 -7.60
C ALA A 134 -7.40 13.25 -8.86
N PHE A 135 -7.14 14.56 -8.92
CA PHE A 135 -6.57 15.23 -10.09
C PHE A 135 -5.15 15.72 -9.79
N ALA A 136 -4.18 15.15 -10.52
CA ALA A 136 -2.80 15.58 -10.47
C ALA A 136 -2.58 16.74 -11.47
N PRO A 137 -1.86 17.80 -11.09
CA PRO A 137 -1.54 18.90 -12.01
C PRO A 137 -0.60 18.46 -13.15
N ASP A 138 0.19 17.43 -12.89
CA ASP A 138 1.04 16.68 -13.80
C ASP A 138 0.38 15.31 -14.06
N GLN A 139 0.04 15.04 -15.33
CA GLN A 139 -0.47 13.72 -15.72
C GLN A 139 0.54 12.67 -15.25
N SER A 140 0.12 11.79 -14.34
CA SER A 140 0.94 10.66 -13.92
C SER A 140 1.38 9.92 -15.18
N LEU A 141 2.71 9.76 -15.32
CA LEU A 141 3.51 9.28 -16.45
C LEU A 141 3.12 7.91 -17.06
N CYS A 142 1.83 7.67 -17.32
CA CYS A 142 1.31 6.48 -17.98
C CYS A 142 0.48 6.93 -19.20
N PRO A 143 1.08 6.97 -20.41
CA PRO A 143 0.31 7.03 -21.66
C PRO A 143 -0.49 5.74 -21.90
#